data_AF-A0A7S1RIX5-F1
#
_entry.id   AF-A0A7S1RIX5-F1
#
_cell.length_a   1.000
_cell.length_b   1.000
_cell.length_c   1.000
_cell.angle_alpha   90.00
_cell.angle_beta   90.00
_cell.angle_gamma   90.00
#
_symmetry.space_group_name_H-M   'P 1'
#
loop_
_entity.id
_entity.type
_entity.pdbx_description
1 polymer ?
#
loop_
_entity_poly.entity_id
_entity_poly.type
_entity_poly.pdbx_seq_one_letter_code
_entity_poly.pdbx_strand_id
1 'polypeptide(L)'
;VVATLLLGRSAAWLGLRAARPLRGTARPSTARGAGAGAASAFPSFLPEEAMGAIEEPAAVRMARALQAVDVSVPQSICERPVRTSYYLSPDVAEDAPVAVLLHGFDSSCLEWRRLVPALEAEGFAALAVDILGWGFTERPQDVPCDFSAAAKV
;
A
#
# COMPACT_ATOMS: atom_id res chain seq x y z
N VAL A 1 15.31 1.40 15.40
CA VAL A 1 15.14 2.25 14.20
C VAL A 1 13.98 3.18 14.49
N VAL A 2 14.25 4.49 14.53
CA VAL A 2 13.44 5.51 15.22
C VAL A 2 12.19 5.86 14.40
N ALA A 3 11.00 5.58 14.94
CA ALA A 3 9.73 6.09 14.42
C ALA A 3 9.55 7.54 14.90
N THR A 4 9.75 8.50 13.99
CA THR A 4 9.46 9.92 14.27
C THR A 4 8.02 10.20 13.82
N LEU A 5 7.09 10.24 14.77
CA LEU A 5 5.71 10.70 14.57
C LEU A 5 5.70 12.24 14.50
N LEU A 6 5.51 12.79 13.31
CA LEU A 6 5.19 14.21 13.13
C LEU A 6 3.67 14.38 13.18
N LEU A 7 3.17 14.81 14.34
CA LEU A 7 1.80 15.31 14.51
C LEU A 7 1.71 16.74 13.95
N GLY A 8 1.36 16.84 12.66
CA GLY A 8 1.06 18.12 12.00
C GLY A 8 -0.43 18.44 12.08
N ARG A 9 -0.79 19.44 12.89
CA ARG A 9 -2.14 20.03 12.92
C ARG A 9 -2.33 20.99 11.75
N SER A 10 -3.56 20.95 11.23
CA SER A 10 -4.25 21.98 10.43
C SER A 10 -4.00 22.03 8.92
N ALA A 11 -5.09 21.72 8.22
CA ALA A 11 -5.35 21.93 6.81
C ALA A 11 -5.33 23.42 6.43
N ALA A 12 -4.60 23.75 5.36
CA ALA A 12 -4.87 24.91 4.49
C ALA A 12 -3.89 24.98 3.31
N TRP A 13 -3.97 24.09 2.32
CA TRP A 13 -3.43 24.29 0.95
C TRP A 13 -4.27 23.40 0.02
N LEU A 14 -5.07 23.91 -0.93
CA LEU A 14 -4.67 24.63 -2.13
C LEU A 14 -5.83 25.53 -2.63
N GLY A 15 -5.51 26.75 -3.08
CA GLY A 15 -6.46 27.69 -3.68
C GLY A 15 -6.95 27.28 -5.07
N LEU A 16 -7.89 26.35 -5.14
CA LEU A 16 -8.73 26.13 -6.31
C LEU A 16 -10.10 26.78 -6.08
N ARG A 17 -10.41 27.75 -6.94
CA ARG A 17 -11.70 28.44 -6.99
C ARG A 17 -12.84 27.43 -7.08
N ALA A 18 -13.84 27.58 -6.22
CA ALA A 18 -15.07 26.81 -6.23
C ALA A 18 -15.74 26.87 -7.62
N ALA A 19 -15.76 25.74 -8.32
CA ALA A 19 -16.65 25.54 -9.45
C ALA A 19 -18.03 25.10 -8.94
N ARG A 20 -19.04 25.86 -9.35
CA ARG A 20 -20.46 25.73 -8.98
C ARG A 20 -21.07 24.41 -9.54
N PRO A 21 -22.01 23.75 -8.84
CA PRO A 21 -22.46 22.41 -9.22
C PRO A 21 -23.38 22.43 -10.43
N LEU A 22 -23.15 21.51 -11.37
CA LEU A 22 -24.13 21.14 -12.40
C LEU A 22 -25.08 20.08 -11.83
N ARG A 23 -26.38 20.33 -11.99
CA ARG A 23 -27.50 19.55 -11.48
C ARG A 23 -28.00 18.58 -12.56
N GLY A 24 -28.19 17.31 -12.19
CA GLY A 24 -28.86 16.25 -12.97
C GLY A 24 -27.90 15.50 -13.91
N THR A 25 -27.90 14.17 -14.05
CA THR A 25 -28.94 13.16 -13.84
C THR A 25 -28.32 11.75 -13.70
N ALA A 26 -29.05 10.84 -13.04
CA ALA A 26 -28.93 9.38 -13.05
C ALA A 26 -27.76 8.72 -12.29
N ARG A 27 -28.12 8.11 -11.14
CA ARG A 27 -27.35 7.08 -10.41
C ARG A 27 -27.19 5.82 -11.27
N PRO A 28 -26.00 5.21 -11.34
CA PRO A 28 -25.89 3.78 -11.46
C PRO A 28 -26.08 3.16 -10.06
N SER A 29 -27.11 2.35 -9.94
CA SER A 29 -27.30 1.42 -8.83
C SER A 29 -26.59 0.12 -9.21
N THR A 30 -25.59 -0.29 -8.45
CA THR A 30 -25.28 -1.72 -8.23
C THR A 30 -24.46 -1.93 -6.94
N ALA A 31 -25.00 -2.84 -6.13
CA ALA A 31 -24.36 -3.70 -5.14
C ALA A 31 -23.58 -3.06 -3.96
N ARG A 32 -24.32 -2.84 -2.85
CA ARG A 32 -23.82 -3.31 -1.55
C ARG A 32 -23.67 -4.84 -1.63
N GLY A 33 -22.44 -5.33 -1.66
CA GLY A 33 -22.07 -6.71 -1.34
C GLY A 33 -20.98 -6.62 -0.28
N ALA A 34 -21.30 -6.96 0.95
CA ALA A 34 -21.02 -8.26 1.57
C ALA A 34 -19.73 -8.14 2.40
N GLY A 35 -19.85 -8.44 3.69
CA GLY A 35 -18.83 -8.16 4.71
C GLY A 35 -17.46 -8.76 4.40
N ALA A 36 -16.47 -8.25 5.13
CA ALA A 36 -15.10 -8.72 5.20
C ALA A 36 -15.02 -10.23 5.50
N GLY A 37 -15.17 -11.04 4.47
CA GLY A 37 -14.69 -12.41 4.45
C GLY A 37 -13.21 -12.34 4.12
N ALA A 38 -12.34 -12.71 5.06
CA ALA A 38 -10.92 -12.86 4.79
C ALA A 38 -10.75 -13.73 3.53
N ALA A 39 -10.17 -13.16 2.47
CA ALA A 39 -9.82 -13.92 1.27
C ALA A 39 -8.97 -15.12 1.71
N SER A 40 -9.42 -16.34 1.40
CA SER A 40 -8.71 -17.56 1.82
C SER A 40 -7.40 -17.75 1.05
N ALA A 41 -7.35 -17.26 -0.19
CA ALA A 41 -6.20 -17.34 -1.08
C ALA A 41 -5.29 -16.10 -0.99
N PHE A 42 -4.00 -16.29 -1.26
CA PHE A 42 -3.06 -15.19 -1.42
C PHE A 42 -3.28 -14.47 -2.76
N PRO A 43 -2.97 -13.16 -2.86
CA PRO A 43 -2.90 -12.46 -4.14
C PRO A 43 -1.97 -13.15 -5.14
N SER A 44 -2.37 -13.21 -6.41
CA SER A 44 -1.65 -13.96 -7.45
C SER A 44 -0.25 -13.43 -7.79
N PHE A 45 0.08 -12.21 -7.39
CA PHE A 45 1.42 -11.64 -7.57
C PHE A 45 2.41 -12.09 -6.50
N LEU A 46 1.95 -12.71 -5.41
CA LEU A 46 2.81 -13.25 -4.38
C LEU A 46 3.31 -14.65 -4.79
N PRO A 47 4.59 -14.98 -4.52
CA PRO A 47 5.14 -16.29 -4.83
C PRO A 47 4.50 -17.37 -3.95
N GLU A 48 3.69 -18.24 -4.56
CA GLU A 48 2.88 -19.26 -3.87
C GLU A 48 3.72 -20.16 -2.95
N GLU A 49 4.88 -20.63 -3.42
CA GLU A 49 5.80 -21.48 -2.65
C GLU A 49 6.26 -20.78 -1.36
N ALA A 50 6.70 -19.53 -1.46
CA ALA A 50 7.14 -18.78 -0.30
C ALA A 50 5.98 -18.47 0.66
N MET A 51 4.77 -18.18 0.13
CA MET A 51 3.59 -17.95 0.95
C MET A 51 3.14 -19.22 1.68
N GLY A 52 3.32 -20.40 1.08
CA GLY A 52 3.04 -21.70 1.70
C GLY A 52 3.93 -22.02 2.89
N ALA A 53 5.12 -21.41 2.98
CA ALA A 53 6.06 -21.60 4.07
C ALA A 53 5.84 -20.64 5.27
N ILE A 54 4.95 -19.65 5.16
CA ILE A 54 4.71 -18.68 6.23
C ILE A 54 3.82 -19.29 7.31
N GLU A 55 4.41 -19.55 8.48
CA GLU A 55 3.67 -20.08 9.65
C GLU A 55 3.03 -18.99 10.51
N GLU A 56 3.59 -17.78 10.52
CA GLU A 56 3.13 -16.72 11.43
C GLU A 56 1.75 -16.18 11.03
N PRO A 57 0.72 -16.28 11.91
CA PRO A 57 -0.65 -15.88 11.54
C PRO A 57 -0.80 -14.41 11.16
N ALA A 58 -0.04 -13.51 11.79
CA ALA A 58 -0.06 -12.09 11.47
C ALA A 58 0.49 -11.83 10.06
N ALA A 59 1.56 -12.53 9.68
CA ALA A 59 2.14 -12.44 8.33
C ALA A 59 1.16 -12.97 7.29
N VAL A 60 0.55 -14.14 7.53
CA VAL A 60 -0.45 -14.74 6.62
C VAL A 60 -1.64 -13.81 6.41
N ARG A 61 -2.18 -13.21 7.47
CA ARG A 61 -3.31 -12.27 7.36
C ARG A 61 -2.94 -11.04 6.54
N MET A 62 -1.80 -10.43 6.82
CA MET A 62 -1.37 -9.24 6.08
C MET A 62 -1.08 -9.57 4.61
N ALA A 63 -0.39 -10.66 4.33
CA ALA A 63 -0.08 -11.11 2.96
C ALA A 63 -1.34 -11.35 2.13
N ARG A 64 -2.38 -11.97 2.71
CA ARG A 64 -3.68 -12.16 2.04
C ARG A 64 -4.40 -10.84 1.72
N ALA A 65 -4.13 -9.79 2.49
CA ALA A 65 -4.72 -8.47 2.32
C ALA A 65 -3.88 -7.53 1.44
N LEU A 66 -2.70 -7.96 0.97
CA LEU A 66 -1.91 -7.15 0.07
C LEU A 66 -2.66 -6.93 -1.25
N GLN A 67 -2.55 -5.71 -1.75
CA GLN A 67 -3.07 -5.27 -3.02
C GLN A 67 -1.90 -4.86 -3.90
N ALA A 68 -2.15 -4.70 -5.19
CA ALA A 68 -1.17 -4.19 -6.14
C ALA A 68 -1.77 -3.09 -7.01
N VAL A 69 -0.94 -2.13 -7.40
CA VAL A 69 -1.30 -0.99 -8.22
C VAL A 69 -0.15 -0.66 -9.17
N ASP A 70 -0.49 -0.23 -10.39
CA ASP A 70 0.49 0.21 -11.37
C ASP A 70 0.82 1.69 -11.13
N VAL A 71 2.10 1.99 -10.91
CA VAL A 71 2.59 3.35 -10.61
C VAL A 71 3.40 3.85 -11.79
N SER A 72 3.03 5.03 -12.31
CA SER A 72 3.80 5.70 -13.35
C SER A 72 5.10 6.26 -12.76
N VAL A 73 6.22 5.94 -13.40
CA VAL A 73 7.56 6.44 -13.05
C VAL A 73 8.11 7.27 -14.21
N PRO A 74 9.12 8.14 -13.99
CA PRO A 74 9.80 8.81 -15.08
C PRO A 74 10.29 7.83 -16.15
N GLN A 75 10.15 8.19 -17.43
CA GLN A 75 10.56 7.32 -18.54
C GLN A 75 12.06 6.99 -18.54
N SER A 76 12.89 7.80 -17.88
CA SER A 76 14.30 7.52 -17.66
C SER A 76 14.55 6.32 -16.73
N ILE A 77 13.54 5.88 -15.98
CA ILE A 77 13.60 4.72 -15.08
C ILE A 77 12.96 3.51 -15.75
N CYS A 78 11.72 3.66 -16.23
CA CYS A 78 11.00 2.61 -16.94
C CYS A 78 10.00 3.24 -17.91
N GLU A 79 9.90 2.72 -19.13
CA GLU A 79 9.00 3.26 -20.17
C GLU A 79 7.52 2.97 -19.89
N ARG A 80 7.24 2.03 -18.99
CA ARG A 80 5.91 1.58 -18.59
C ARG A 80 5.68 1.79 -17.09
N PRO A 81 4.41 1.83 -16.64
CA PRO A 81 4.11 1.76 -15.22
C PRO A 81 4.73 0.52 -14.57
N VAL A 82 5.18 0.67 -13.33
CA VAL A 82 5.73 -0.41 -12.51
C VAL A 82 4.67 -0.85 -11.53
N ARG A 83 4.34 -2.14 -11.52
CA ARG A 83 3.38 -2.70 -10.56
C ARG A 83 4.02 -2.79 -9.17
N THR A 84 3.42 -2.14 -8.18
CA THR A 84 3.87 -2.20 -6.78
C THR A 84 2.76 -2.68 -5.86
N SER A 85 3.14 -3.22 -4.72
CA SER A 85 2.25 -3.77 -3.70
C SER A 85 2.11 -2.86 -2.51
N TYR A 86 0.94 -2.94 -1.87
CA TYR A 86 0.64 -2.20 -0.66
C TYR A 86 -0.37 -2.95 0.20
N TYR A 87 -0.39 -2.62 1.48
CA TYR A 87 -1.47 -2.94 2.40
C TYR A 87 -2.23 -1.66 2.72
N LEU A 88 -3.56 -1.71 2.68
CA LEU A 88 -4.44 -0.67 3.17
C LEU A 88 -5.43 -1.28 4.16
N SER A 89 -5.56 -0.68 5.34
CA SER A 89 -6.54 -1.07 6.35
C SER A 89 -7.96 -1.11 5.74
N PRO A 90 -8.64 -2.27 5.74
CA PRO A 90 -9.92 -2.42 5.06
C PRO A 90 -11.11 -1.81 5.83
N ASP A 91 -11.02 -1.79 7.17
CA ASP A 91 -12.17 -1.57 8.06
C ASP A 91 -11.90 -0.40 9.04
N VAL A 92 -11.56 0.77 8.50
CA VAL A 92 -11.30 2.00 9.26
C VAL A 92 -12.27 3.11 8.88
N ALA A 93 -12.55 4.01 9.82
CA ALA A 93 -13.43 5.15 9.57
C ALA A 93 -12.91 6.01 8.41
N GLU A 94 -13.80 6.58 7.61
CA GLU A 94 -13.44 7.39 6.43
C GLU A 94 -12.60 8.62 6.78
N ASP A 95 -12.73 9.14 8.01
CA ASP A 95 -12.00 10.26 8.58
C ASP A 95 -10.84 9.85 9.51
N ALA A 96 -10.51 8.56 9.56
CA ALA A 96 -9.39 8.06 10.35
C ALA A 96 -8.06 8.68 9.88
N PRO A 97 -7.17 9.11 10.80
CA PRO A 97 -5.83 9.53 10.42
C PRO A 97 -5.06 8.39 9.76
N VAL A 98 -4.41 8.68 8.63
CA VAL A 98 -3.63 7.68 7.88
C VAL A 98 -2.17 7.68 8.32
N ALA A 99 -1.69 6.53 8.78
CA ALA A 99 -0.28 6.26 9.01
C ALA A 99 0.33 5.62 7.76
N VAL A 100 1.23 6.34 7.08
CA VAL A 100 1.98 5.82 5.94
C VAL A 100 3.26 5.13 6.43
N LEU A 101 3.41 3.85 6.13
CA LEU A 101 4.48 2.99 6.63
C LEU A 101 5.45 2.64 5.49
N LEU A 102 6.70 3.06 5.64
CA LEU A 102 7.78 2.85 4.68
C LEU A 102 8.81 1.88 5.25
N HIS A 103 8.98 0.73 4.60
CA HIS A 103 9.95 -0.26 5.06
C HIS A 103 11.41 0.16 4.78
N GLY A 104 12.36 -0.54 5.39
CA GLY A 104 13.80 -0.30 5.21
C GLY A 104 14.40 -0.98 3.97
N PHE A 105 15.74 -0.99 3.90
CA PHE A 105 16.47 -1.71 2.84
C PHE A 105 16.18 -3.21 2.87
N ASP A 106 16.05 -3.83 1.69
CA ASP A 106 15.84 -5.28 1.51
C ASP A 106 14.66 -5.84 2.31
N SER A 107 13.51 -5.18 2.18
CA SER A 107 12.34 -5.46 3.01
C SER A 107 11.03 -5.24 2.23
N SER A 108 9.88 -5.37 2.92
CA SER A 108 8.53 -5.26 2.34
C SER A 108 7.50 -4.74 3.35
N CYS A 109 6.27 -4.52 2.88
CA CYS A 109 5.08 -4.22 3.68
C CYS A 109 4.91 -5.17 4.87
N LEU A 110 5.34 -6.44 4.76
CA LEU A 110 5.14 -7.47 5.79
C LEU A 110 5.92 -7.21 7.09
N GLU A 111 6.88 -6.28 7.11
CA GLU A 111 7.49 -5.83 8.37
C GLU A 111 6.46 -5.30 9.37
N TRP A 112 5.39 -4.70 8.84
CA TRP A 112 4.40 -4.01 9.64
C TRP A 112 3.27 -4.91 10.14
N ARG A 113 3.32 -6.22 9.87
CA ARG A 113 2.26 -7.20 10.20
C ARG A 113 1.80 -7.20 11.67
N ARG A 114 2.66 -6.76 12.60
CA ARG A 114 2.33 -6.61 14.02
C ARG A 114 2.01 -5.17 14.43
N LEU A 115 2.53 -4.18 13.71
CA LEU A 115 2.26 -2.77 13.99
C LEU A 115 0.90 -2.35 13.45
N VAL A 116 0.51 -2.82 12.26
CA VAL A 116 -0.77 -2.50 11.63
C VAL A 116 -1.95 -2.75 12.56
N PRO A 117 -2.11 -3.93 13.19
CA PRO A 117 -3.22 -4.16 14.12
C PRO A 117 -3.20 -3.23 15.34
N ALA A 118 -2.01 -2.80 15.79
CA ALA A 118 -1.90 -1.86 16.90
C ALA A 118 -2.31 -0.44 16.48
N LEU A 119 -1.98 -0.01 15.26
CA LEU A 119 -2.44 1.26 14.71
C LEU A 119 -3.95 1.28 14.51
N GLU A 120 -4.51 0.20 13.97
CA GLU A 120 -5.96 0.04 13.75
C GLU A 120 -6.72 0.06 15.08
N ALA A 121 -6.19 -0.58 16.12
CA ALA A 121 -6.79 -0.56 17.46
C ALA A 121 -6.83 0.86 18.07
N GLU A 122 -5.89 1.73 17.71
CA GLU A 122 -5.86 3.14 18.09
C GLU A 122 -6.66 4.04 17.13
N GLY A 123 -7.36 3.46 16.16
CA GLY A 123 -8.22 4.18 15.21
C GLY A 123 -7.48 4.81 14.03
N PHE A 124 -6.24 4.42 13.75
CA PHE A 124 -5.52 4.84 12.55
C PHE A 124 -5.81 3.90 11.37
N ALA A 125 -5.90 4.47 10.18
CA ALA A 125 -5.78 3.73 8.93
C ALA A 125 -4.30 3.49 8.63
N ALA A 126 -3.88 2.25 8.40
CA ALA A 126 -2.52 1.96 7.98
C ALA A 126 -2.44 1.83 6.46
N LEU A 127 -1.46 2.53 5.86
CA LEU A 127 -1.05 2.36 4.48
C LEU A 127 0.43 1.95 4.47
N ALA A 128 0.71 0.65 4.33
CA ALA A 128 2.07 0.17 4.13
C ALA A 128 2.31 -0.01 2.64
N VAL A 129 3.43 0.51 2.11
CA VAL A 129 3.77 0.43 0.68
C VAL A 129 5.10 -0.25 0.49
N ASP A 130 5.22 -1.04 -0.58
CA ASP A 130 6.52 -1.48 -1.06
C ASP A 130 7.18 -0.35 -1.84
N ILE A 131 8.41 -0.02 -1.47
CA ILE A 131 9.19 1.00 -2.14
C ILE A 131 9.63 0.42 -3.48
N LEU A 132 9.60 1.25 -4.54
CA LEU A 132 10.01 0.83 -5.89
C LEU A 132 11.39 0.15 -5.86
N GLY A 133 11.46 -1.05 -6.46
CA GLY A 133 12.66 -1.90 -6.46
C GLY A 133 12.71 -2.96 -5.34
N TRP A 134 11.85 -2.85 -4.32
CA TRP A 134 11.82 -3.73 -3.15
C TRP A 134 10.45 -4.36 -2.90
N GLY A 135 10.40 -5.23 -1.89
CA GLY A 135 9.23 -6.02 -1.54
C GLY A 135 8.73 -6.86 -2.71
N PHE A 136 7.43 -6.82 -2.94
CA PHE A 136 6.77 -7.51 -4.06
C PHE A 136 6.50 -6.58 -5.24
N THR A 137 7.21 -5.44 -5.30
CA THR A 137 7.23 -4.61 -6.51
C THR A 137 7.81 -5.39 -7.67
N GLU A 138 7.17 -5.27 -8.84
CA GLU A 138 7.64 -5.83 -10.09
C GLU A 138 9.07 -5.34 -10.40
N ARG A 139 9.89 -6.26 -10.91
CA ARG A 139 11.22 -5.96 -11.42
C ARG A 139 11.24 -6.18 -12.94
N PRO A 140 11.08 -5.10 -13.75
CA PRO A 140 11.21 -5.17 -15.19
C PRO A 140 12.59 -5.70 -15.60
N GLN A 141 12.64 -6.71 -16.48
CA GLN A 141 13.91 -7.31 -16.94
C GLN A 141 14.71 -6.38 -17.86
N ASP A 142 14.03 -5.41 -18.47
CA ASP A 142 14.54 -4.39 -19.36
C ASP A 142 15.14 -3.17 -18.64
N VAL A 143 14.99 -3.10 -17.30
CA VAL A 143 15.55 -2.04 -16.46
C VAL A 143 16.77 -2.58 -15.71
N PRO A 144 18.00 -2.07 -15.97
CA PRO A 144 19.17 -2.43 -15.20
C PRO A 144 18.96 -2.14 -13.71
N CYS A 145 18.99 -3.19 -12.88
CA CYS A 145 18.87 -3.06 -11.43
C CYS A 145 20.23 -3.28 -10.76
N ASP A 146 20.81 -2.23 -10.16
CA ASP A 146 21.97 -2.36 -9.27
C ASP A 146 21.54 -2.12 -7.81
N PHE A 147 21.68 -3.15 -6.97
CA PHE A 147 21.35 -3.13 -5.55
C PHE A 147 22.59 -2.99 -4.65
N SER A 148 23.78 -2.81 -5.26
CA SER A 148 25.04 -2.66 -4.55
C SER A 148 25.02 -1.45 -3.62
N ALA A 149 25.96 -1.41 -2.68
CA ALA A 149 26.18 -0.20 -1.89
C ALA A 149 26.63 0.97 -2.79
N ALA A 150 27.30 0.70 -3.92
CA ALA A 150 27.79 1.71 -4.85
C ALA A 150 26.67 2.38 -5.65
N ALA A 151 25.52 1.72 -5.83
CA ALA A 151 24.33 2.33 -6.43
C ALA A 151 23.59 3.31 -5.49
N LYS A 152 24.03 3.43 -4.23
CA LYS A 152 23.36 4.21 -3.17
C LYS A 152 24.10 5.50 -2.81
N VAL A 153 25.11 5.89 -3.59
CA VAL A 153 25.98 7.06 -3.36
C VAL A 153 25.79 8.12 -4.44
#